data_AF-A0A3A2Z3F9-F1
#
_entry.id   AF-A0A3A2Z3F9-F1
#
_cell.length_a   1.000
_cell.length_b   1.000
_cell.length_c   1.000
_cell.angle_alpha   90.00
_cell.angle_beta   90.00
_cell.angle_gamma   90.00
#
_symmetry.space_group_name_H-M   'P 1'
#
loop_
_entity.id
_entity.type
_entity.pdbx_description
1 polymer ?
#
loop_
_entity_poly.entity_id
_entity_poly.type
_entity_poly.pdbx_seq_one_letter_code
_entity_poly.pdbx_strand_id
1 'polypeptide(L)'
;DPPVLIDGQDPTFELWELRVRDKLDANSDHFPTARQRLAFVKGRCSGEAASHLLHRSRPGAADPYDDAEDVIQHLKMIYDDVNKDQKAMSRFYKLQIKNSDNFQKFLSEFTYLAQEAE
;
A
#
# COMPACT_ATOMS: atom_id res chain seq x y z
N ASP A 1 14.76 3.10 3.56
CA ASP A 1 13.70 2.81 4.54
C ASP A 1 12.37 3.21 3.92
N PRO A 2 11.28 2.42 4.06
CA PRO A 2 10.00 2.69 3.38
C PRO A 2 9.41 4.05 3.79
N PRO A 3 8.62 4.69 2.91
CA PRO A 3 7.92 5.93 3.24
C PRO A 3 6.92 5.70 4.39
N VAL A 4 6.48 6.79 5.01
CA VAL A 4 5.47 6.76 6.07
C VAL A 4 4.10 6.89 5.43
N LEU A 5 3.19 5.94 5.71
CA LEU A 5 1.79 6.02 5.30
C LEU A 5 1.05 7.01 6.21
N ILE A 6 0.38 7.99 5.60
CA ILE A 6 -0.39 9.01 6.32
C ILE A 6 -1.89 8.81 6.09
N ASP A 7 -2.30 8.82 4.82
CA ASP A 7 -3.71 8.83 4.38
C ASP A 7 -4.00 7.89 3.19
N GLY A 8 -2.98 7.14 2.72
CA GLY A 8 -3.10 6.25 1.57
C GLY A 8 -3.05 6.93 0.19
N GLN A 9 -2.82 8.25 0.13
CA GLN A 9 -2.74 9.00 -1.13
C GLN A 9 -1.29 9.31 -1.54
N ASP A 10 -0.47 9.81 -0.61
CA ASP A 10 0.97 10.07 -0.83
C ASP A 10 1.82 9.65 0.39
N PRO A 11 2.51 8.49 0.33
CA PRO A 11 2.51 7.51 -0.77
C PRO A 11 1.15 6.82 -0.92
N THR A 12 0.87 6.29 -2.11
CA THR A 12 -0.26 5.38 -2.28
C THR A 12 -0.08 4.14 -1.40
N PHE A 13 -1.19 3.55 -0.94
CA PHE A 13 -1.13 2.34 -0.12
C PHE A 13 -0.38 1.20 -0.82
N GLU A 14 -0.62 0.98 -2.11
CA GLU A 14 0.07 -0.04 -2.93
C GLU A 14 1.59 0.15 -2.95
N LEU A 15 2.07 1.38 -3.17
CA LEU A 15 3.49 1.68 -3.16
C LEU A 15 4.08 1.49 -1.76
N TRP A 16 3.36 1.91 -0.73
CA TRP A 16 3.80 1.73 0.65
C TRP A 16 3.90 0.25 1.03
N GLU A 17 2.88 -0.55 0.70
CA GLU A 17 2.83 -2.00 0.96
C GLU A 17 4.02 -2.70 0.30
N LEU A 18 4.23 -2.45 -1.00
CA LEU A 18 5.36 -3.02 -1.75
C LEU A 18 6.70 -2.73 -1.06
N ARG A 19 6.95 -1.47 -0.69
CA ARG A 19 8.21 -1.07 -0.05
C ARG A 19 8.39 -1.65 1.35
N VAL A 20 7.30 -1.78 2.11
CA VAL A 20 7.33 -2.40 3.43
C VAL A 20 7.65 -3.89 3.31
N ARG A 21 7.00 -4.61 2.39
CA ARG A 21 7.26 -6.03 2.14
C ARG A 21 8.70 -6.28 1.70
N ASP A 22 9.17 -5.54 0.69
CA ASP A 22 10.57 -5.60 0.23
C ASP A 22 11.56 -5.43 1.39
N LYS A 23 11.27 -4.49 2.31
CA LYS A 23 12.14 -4.21 3.45
C LYS A 23 12.10 -5.33 4.49
N LEU A 24 10.94 -5.92 4.75
CA LEU A 24 10.82 -7.05 5.67
C LEU A 24 11.55 -8.28 5.13
N ASP A 25 11.46 -8.53 3.83
CA ASP A 25 12.12 -9.66 3.16
C ASP A 25 13.64 -9.47 3.09
N ALA A 26 14.10 -8.31 2.62
CA ALA A 26 15.53 -8.02 2.49
C ALA A 26 16.28 -8.01 3.82
N ASN A 27 15.58 -7.72 4.93
CA ASN A 27 16.13 -7.63 6.27
C ASN A 27 15.50 -8.68 7.21
N SER A 28 15.14 -9.86 6.69
CA SER A 28 14.48 -10.90 7.48
C SER A 28 15.28 -11.33 8.70
N ASP A 29 16.62 -11.30 8.61
CA ASP A 29 17.57 -11.57 9.68
C ASP A 29 17.54 -10.51 10.80
N HIS A 30 17.19 -9.26 10.47
CA HIS A 30 16.99 -8.18 11.44
C HIS A 30 15.60 -8.18 12.08
N PHE A 31 14.61 -8.83 11.47
CA PHE A 31 13.23 -8.93 11.97
C PHE A 31 12.75 -10.38 12.20
N PRO A 32 13.50 -11.20 12.97
CA PRO A 32 13.19 -12.62 13.12
C PRO A 32 11.86 -12.89 13.85
N THR A 33 11.40 -11.95 14.67
CA THR A 33 10.17 -12.13 15.46
C THR A 33 9.00 -11.32 14.91
N ALA A 34 7.78 -11.85 15.06
CA ALA A 34 6.55 -11.15 14.69
C ALA A 34 6.43 -9.79 15.39
N ARG A 35 6.84 -9.69 16.65
CA ARG A 35 6.84 -8.43 17.41
C ARG A 35 7.75 -7.36 16.80
N GLN A 36 8.92 -7.74 16.26
CA GLN A 36 9.82 -6.81 15.59
C GLN A 36 9.25 -6.34 14.24
N ARG A 37 8.68 -7.25 13.45
CA ARG A 37 8.01 -6.91 12.19
C ARG A 37 6.82 -5.98 12.44
N LEU A 38 5.98 -6.32 13.41
CA LEU A 38 4.84 -5.52 13.83
C LEU A 38 5.25 -4.12 14.28
N ALA A 39 6.28 -4.01 15.13
CA ALA A 39 6.80 -2.72 15.57
C ALA A 39 7.34 -1.88 14.40
N PHE A 40 8.04 -2.53 13.46
CA PHE A 40 8.54 -1.88 12.27
C PHE A 40 7.41 -1.33 11.39
N VAL A 41 6.42 -2.15 11.05
CA VAL A 41 5.30 -1.73 10.17
C VAL A 41 4.46 -0.63 10.84
N LYS A 42 4.14 -0.76 12.13
CA LYS A 42 3.43 0.30 12.87
C LYS A 42 4.23 1.60 12.90
N GLY A 43 5.55 1.53 13.00
CA GLY A 43 6.45 2.68 12.90
C GLY A 43 6.51 3.32 11.50
N ARG A 44 5.89 2.70 10.49
CA ARG A 44 5.72 3.26 9.13
C ARG A 44 4.30 3.79 8.88
N CYS A 45 3.49 3.92 9.92
CA CYS A 45 2.17 4.54 9.86
C CYS A 45 2.15 5.80 10.73
N SER A 46 1.55 6.87 10.23
CA SER A 46 1.31 8.12 10.96
C SER A 46 -0.07 8.66 10.62
N GLY A 47 -0.47 9.77 11.21
CA GLY A 47 -1.72 10.47 10.90
C GLY A 47 -2.95 9.57 10.96
N GLU A 48 -3.71 9.53 9.87
CA GLU A 48 -4.93 8.76 9.77
C GLU A 48 -4.66 7.24 9.81
N ALA A 49 -3.65 6.79 9.06
CA ALA A 49 -3.25 5.38 9.04
C ALA A 49 -2.92 4.86 10.45
N ALA A 50 -2.16 5.62 11.24
CA ALA A 50 -1.87 5.26 12.63
C ALA A 50 -3.15 5.25 13.51
N SER A 51 -4.07 6.17 13.25
CA SER A 51 -5.34 6.28 13.98
C SER A 51 -6.22 5.03 13.82
N HIS A 52 -6.30 4.49 12.59
CA HIS A 52 -7.00 3.22 12.30
C HIS A 52 -6.41 2.03 13.08
N LEU A 53 -5.10 2.05 13.36
CA LEU A 53 -4.44 0.97 14.09
C LEU A 53 -4.61 1.02 15.61
N LEU A 54 -5.06 2.15 16.17
CA LEU A 54 -5.05 2.38 17.62
C LEU A 54 -5.89 1.38 18.39
N HIS A 55 -7.08 1.03 17.91
CA HIS A 55 -8.01 0.17 18.65
C HIS A 55 -7.40 -1.20 18.96
N ARG A 56 -6.89 -1.88 17.93
CA ARG A 56 -6.25 -3.20 18.02
C ARG A 56 -4.82 -3.16 18.57
N SER A 57 -4.19 -1.98 18.64
CA SER A 57 -2.84 -1.82 19.19
C SER A 57 -2.78 -1.61 20.70
N ARG A 58 -3.94 -1.39 21.36
CA ARG A 58 -3.98 -1.15 22.80
C ARG A 58 -3.75 -2.43 23.61
N PRO A 59 -3.14 -2.32 24.81
CA PRO A 59 -3.10 -3.43 25.75
C PRO A 59 -4.52 -3.91 26.07
N GLY A 60 -4.73 -5.23 26.00
CA GLY A 60 -6.04 -5.84 26.27
C GLY A 60 -7.07 -5.69 25.14
N ALA A 61 -6.66 -5.31 23.93
CA ALA A 61 -7.52 -5.42 22.76
C ALA A 61 -8.04 -6.86 22.61
N ALA A 62 -9.32 -7.02 22.27
CA ALA A 62 -9.94 -8.33 22.10
C ALA A 62 -9.36 -9.10 20.90
N ASP A 63 -8.88 -8.36 19.89
CA ASP A 63 -8.28 -8.87 18.66
C ASP A 63 -7.00 -8.06 18.35
N PRO A 64 -5.89 -8.33 19.05
CA PRO A 64 -4.61 -7.67 18.79
C PRO A 64 -4.00 -8.19 17.49
N TYR A 65 -3.08 -7.41 16.91
CA TYR A 65 -2.26 -7.88 15.78
C TYR A 65 -1.21 -8.88 16.28
N ASP A 66 -1.10 -10.02 15.61
CA ASP A 66 -0.10 -11.06 15.88
C ASP A 66 1.20 -10.78 15.11
N ASP A 67 1.10 -10.31 13.87
CA ASP A 67 2.24 -10.00 13.01
C ASP A 67 2.02 -8.73 12.14
N ALA A 68 3.07 -8.29 11.46
CA ALA A 68 3.04 -7.25 10.45
C ALA A 68 1.98 -7.47 9.38
N GLU A 69 1.73 -8.72 8.97
CA GLU A 69 0.75 -9.04 7.94
C GLU A 69 -0.67 -8.61 8.35
N ASP A 70 -1.04 -8.77 9.62
CA ASP A 70 -2.37 -8.37 10.11
C ASP A 70 -2.58 -6.86 10.00
N VAL A 71 -1.51 -6.08 10.19
CA VAL A 71 -1.53 -4.62 10.02
C VAL A 71 -1.68 -4.26 8.55
N ILE A 72 -0.91 -4.92 7.67
CA ILE A 72 -0.98 -4.68 6.23
C ILE A 72 -2.39 -5.00 5.70
N GLN A 73 -2.96 -6.15 6.08
CA GLN A 73 -4.31 -6.53 5.66
C GLN A 73 -5.39 -5.60 6.22
N HIS A 74 -5.26 -5.16 7.47
CA HIS A 74 -6.21 -4.20 8.02
C HIS A 74 -6.19 -2.87 7.26
N LEU A 75 -5.00 -2.35 6.96
CA LEU A 75 -4.87 -1.12 6.18
C LEU A 75 -5.31 -1.31 4.72
N LYS A 76 -5.10 -2.51 4.16
CA LYS A 76 -5.62 -2.87 2.83
C LYS A 76 -7.14 -2.77 2.79
N MET A 77 -7.85 -3.30 3.78
CA MET A 77 -9.31 -3.16 3.83
C MET A 77 -9.81 -1.70 3.88
N ILE A 78 -8.97 -0.76 4.29
CA ILE A 78 -9.32 0.67 4.42
C ILE A 78 -8.95 1.44 3.15
N TYR A 79 -7.73 1.22 2.64
CA TYR A 79 -7.15 2.02 1.56
C TYR A 79 -7.18 1.35 0.18
N ASP A 80 -7.48 0.05 0.11
CA ASP A 80 -7.62 -0.63 -1.16
C ASP A 80 -8.89 -0.15 -1.87
N ASP A 81 -8.71 0.27 -3.12
CA ASP A 81 -9.79 0.83 -3.91
C ASP A 81 -10.58 -0.33 -4.51
N VAL A 82 -11.73 -0.67 -3.91
CA VAL A 82 -12.60 -1.75 -4.40
C VAL A 82 -13.03 -1.55 -5.87
N ASN A 83 -12.92 -0.32 -6.38
CA ASN A 83 -13.23 0.01 -7.78
C ASN A 83 -11.97 0.26 -8.62
N LYS A 84 -10.78 -0.20 -8.19
CA LYS A 84 -9.51 0.01 -8.89
C LYS A 84 -9.63 -0.44 -10.35
N ASP A 85 -10.16 -1.64 -10.58
CA ASP A 85 -10.32 -2.23 -11.91
C ASP A 85 -11.27 -1.41 -12.79
N GLN A 86 -12.42 -0.97 -12.23
CA GLN A 86 -13.38 -0.14 -12.98
C GLN A 86 -12.79 1.23 -13.31
N LYS A 87 -12.02 1.82 -12.40
CA LYS A 87 -11.32 3.09 -12.61
C LYS A 87 -10.20 2.93 -13.64
N ALA A 88 -9.43 1.83 -13.57
CA ALA A 88 -8.39 1.48 -14.53
C ALA A 88 -8.99 1.29 -15.91
N MET A 89 -10.06 0.51 -16.04
CA MET A 89 -10.78 0.27 -17.29
C MET A 89 -11.37 1.57 -17.88
N SER A 90 -12.00 2.40 -17.05
CA SER A 90 -12.51 3.72 -17.49
C SER A 90 -11.40 4.66 -17.97
N ARG A 91 -10.23 4.65 -17.31
CA ARG A 91 -9.06 5.43 -17.73
C ARG A 91 -8.42 4.86 -18.99
N PHE A 92 -8.29 3.54 -19.08
CA PHE A 92 -7.73 2.82 -20.22
C PHE A 92 -8.49 3.16 -21.52
N TYR A 93 -9.82 3.04 -21.52
CA TYR A 93 -10.64 3.36 -22.70
C TYR A 93 -10.63 4.84 -23.10
N LYS A 94 -10.29 5.73 -22.16
CA LYS A 94 -10.18 7.18 -22.41
C LYS A 94 -8.75 7.62 -22.74
N LEU A 95 -7.75 6.77 -22.53
CA LEU A 95 -6.36 7.12 -22.73
C LEU A 95 -6.08 7.29 -24.22
N GLN A 96 -5.77 8.52 -24.63
CA GLN A 96 -5.43 8.86 -26.01
C GLN A 96 -4.17 9.71 -26.03
N ILE A 97 -3.23 9.37 -26.90
CA ILE A 97 -2.01 10.16 -27.13
C ILE A 97 -2.34 11.41 -27.96
N LYS A 98 -1.88 12.58 -27.52
CA LYS A 98 -1.96 13.82 -28.30
C LYS A 98 -0.65 14.10 -29.03
N ASN A 99 -0.69 14.95 -30.05
CA ASN A 99 0.47 15.25 -30.90
C ASN A 99 1.70 15.78 -30.15
N SER A 100 1.54 16.31 -28.93
CA SER A 100 2.62 16.82 -28.09
C SER A 100 3.06 15.87 -26.97
N ASP A 101 2.40 14.73 -26.81
CA ASP A 101 2.64 13.85 -25.68
C ASP A 101 3.88 12.98 -25.90
N ASN A 102 4.59 12.70 -24.82
CA ASN A 102 5.73 11.80 -24.87
C ASN A 102 5.24 10.35 -25.01
N PHE A 103 5.56 9.73 -26.14
CA PHE A 103 5.15 8.36 -26.45
C PHE A 103 5.57 7.34 -25.37
N GLN A 104 6.77 7.48 -24.78
CA GLN A 104 7.24 6.54 -23.75
C GLN A 104 6.45 6.65 -22.46
N LYS A 105 6.06 7.88 -22.07
CA LYS A 105 5.17 8.08 -20.91
C LYS A 105 3.78 7.48 -21.18
N PHE A 106 3.21 7.75 -22.35
CA PHE A 106 1.95 7.15 -22.77
C PHE A 106 2.00 5.63 -22.74
N LEU A 107 3.04 5.01 -23.31
CA LEU A 107 3.18 3.55 -23.37
C LEU A 107 3.27 2.94 -21.97
N SER A 108 3.99 3.60 -21.05
CA SER A 108 4.06 3.17 -19.65
C SER A 108 2.70 3.22 -18.96
N GLU A 109 1.95 4.31 -19.12
CA GLU A 109 0.61 4.46 -18.55
C GLU A 109 -0.39 3.48 -19.17
N PHE A 110 -0.34 3.29 -20.50
CA PHE A 110 -1.19 2.34 -21.21
C PHE A 110 -0.96 0.91 -20.72
N THR A 111 0.30 0.49 -20.59
CA THR A 111 0.66 -0.87 -20.15
C THR A 111 0.21 -1.10 -18.71
N TYR A 112 0.42 -0.13 -17.83
CA TYR A 112 -0.05 -0.19 -16.44
C TYR A 112 -1.57 -0.32 -16.38
N LEU A 113 -2.32 0.55 -17.07
CA LEU A 113 -3.78 0.52 -17.06
C LEU A 113 -4.36 -0.75 -17.70
N ALA A 114 -3.68 -1.34 -18.68
CA ALA A 114 -4.09 -2.61 -19.29
C ALA A 114 -3.98 -3.78 -18.30
N GLN A 115 -2.93 -3.83 -17.49
CA GLN A 115 -2.72 -4.88 -16.48
C GLN A 115 -3.71 -4.75 -15.32
N GLU A 116 -4.02 -3.51 -14.91
CA GLU A 116 -4.96 -3.21 -13.82
C GLU A 116 -6.43 -3.40 -14.21
N ALA A 117 -6.75 -3.58 -15.50
CA ALA A 117 -8.11 -3.75 -16.01
C ALA A 117 -8.46 -5.20 -16.38
N GLU A 118 -7.54 -6.14 -16.16
CA GLU A 118 -7.68 -7.59 -16.46
C GLU A 118 -8.44 -8.33 -15.34
#